data_AF-A0A848S031-F1
#
_entry.id   AF-A0A848S031-F1
#
_cell.length_a   1.000
_cell.length_b   1.000
_cell.length_c   1.000
_cell.angle_alpha   90.00
_cell.angle_beta   90.00
_cell.angle_gamma   90.00
#
_symmetry.space_group_name_H-M   'P 1'
#
loop_
_entity.id
_entity.type
_entity.pdbx_description
1 polymer ?
#
loop_
_entity_poly.entity_id
_entity_poly.type
_entity_poly.pdbx_seq_one_letter_code
_entity_poly.pdbx_strand_id
1 'polypeptide(L)'
;MFTLSWLLLIAIVAGALGVIDGIWRVRGRGASVLGIIEIIVAALFLLSLFLPGIPFGSLTLAIVLLIVLIVGLIMGRLNFAVAIISLVLTALWIVLSLHWIMIVGVNA
;
A
#
# COMPACT_ATOMS: atom_id res chain seq x y z
N MET A 1 12.39 6.91 -17.34
CA MET A 1 13.64 6.56 -16.63
C MET A 1 13.31 6.44 -15.15
N PHE A 2 13.52 5.27 -14.54
CA PHE A 2 13.24 5.04 -13.11
C PHE A 2 14.53 5.22 -12.33
N THR A 3 14.57 6.22 -11.47
CA THR A 3 15.64 6.41 -10.50
C THR A 3 15.26 5.63 -9.24
N LEU A 4 16.12 4.69 -8.84
CA LEU A 4 15.92 3.96 -7.59
C LEU A 4 16.13 4.95 -6.43
N SER A 5 15.07 5.21 -5.67
CA SER A 5 15.09 6.06 -4.49
C SER A 5 14.55 5.31 -3.28
N TRP A 6 14.94 5.76 -2.08
CA TRP A 6 14.39 5.23 -0.83
C TRP A 6 12.86 5.37 -0.76
N LEU A 7 12.33 6.49 -1.26
CA LEU A 7 10.89 6.71 -1.34
C LEU A 7 10.20 5.66 -2.22
N LEU A 8 10.79 5.34 -3.38
CA LEU A 8 10.25 4.31 -4.28
C LEU A 8 10.30 2.92 -3.63
N LEU A 9 11.40 2.58 -2.94
CA LEU A 9 11.52 1.31 -2.23
C LEU A 9 10.46 1.14 -1.14
N ILE A 10 10.20 2.18 -0.34
CA ILE A 10 9.14 2.17 0.67
C ILE A 10 7.78 1.90 0.00
N ALA A 11 7.50 2.57 -1.13
CA ALA A 11 6.26 2.39 -1.89
C ALA A 11 6.07 0.94 -2.36
N ILE A 12 7.13 0.36 -2.94
CA ILE A 12 7.10 -1.01 -3.47
C ILE A 12 6.86 -2.01 -2.33
N VAL A 13 7.58 -1.87 -1.21
CA VAL A 13 7.42 -2.78 -0.07
C VAL A 13 6.02 -2.63 0.54
N ALA A 14 5.52 -1.39 0.69
CA ALA A 14 4.17 -1.14 1.20
C ALA A 14 3.10 -1.84 0.35
N GLY A 15 3.16 -1.65 -0.97
CA GLY A 15 2.22 -2.25 -1.92
C GLY A 15 2.34 -3.78 -1.98
N ALA A 16 3.56 -4.32 -2.01
CA ALA A 16 3.78 -5.77 -2.05
C ALA A 16 3.25 -6.46 -0.78
N LEU A 17 3.49 -5.89 0.39
CA LEU A 17 2.93 -6.41 1.64
C LEU A 17 1.39 -6.30 1.66
N GLY A 18 0.82 -5.24 1.08
CA GLY A 18 -0.63 -5.08 0.92
C GLY A 18 -1.24 -6.19 0.05
N VAL A 19 -0.59 -6.54 -1.07
CA VAL A 19 -1.00 -7.67 -1.92
C VAL A 19 -0.92 -8.99 -1.15
N ILE A 20 0.18 -9.24 -0.45
CA ILE A 20 0.39 -10.46 0.34
C ILE A 20 -0.69 -10.60 1.42
N ASP A 21 -0.97 -9.52 2.16
CA ASP A 21 -2.02 -9.53 3.19
C ASP A 21 -3.40 -9.83 2.58
N GLY A 22 -3.76 -9.14 1.50
CA GLY A 22 -5.03 -9.37 0.81
C GLY A 22 -5.20 -10.82 0.33
N ILE A 23 -4.15 -11.42 -0.24
CA ILE A 23 -4.15 -12.84 -0.65
C ILE A 23 -4.37 -13.75 0.57
N TRP A 24 -3.65 -13.51 1.68
CA TRP A 24 -3.80 -14.31 2.88
C TRP A 24 -5.20 -14.17 3.50
N ARG A 25 -5.80 -12.98 3.43
CA ARG A 25 -7.18 -12.76 3.87
C ARG A 25 -8.17 -13.60 3.07
N VAL A 26 -8.08 -13.56 1.74
CA VAL A 26 -8.94 -14.35 0.85
C VAL A 26 -8.79 -15.84 1.10
N ARG A 27 -7.57 -16.30 1.43
CA ARG A 27 -7.33 -17.72 1.78
C ARG A 27 -7.92 -18.12 3.14
N GLY A 28 -7.79 -17.27 4.15
CA GLY A 28 -8.15 -17.62 5.53
C GLY A 28 -9.65 -17.54 5.85
N ARG A 29 -10.41 -16.67 5.17
CA ARG A 29 -11.86 -16.46 5.43
C ARG A 29 -12.76 -16.78 4.23
N GLY A 30 -12.21 -17.38 3.16
CA GLY A 30 -12.90 -17.52 1.88
C GLY A 30 -12.92 -16.20 1.09
N ALA A 31 -13.63 -16.18 -0.05
CA ALA A 31 -13.71 -15.03 -0.96
C ALA A 31 -14.39 -13.80 -0.32
N SER A 32 -13.67 -13.12 0.57
CA SER A 32 -14.13 -11.88 1.19
C SER A 32 -13.96 -10.73 0.18
N VAL A 33 -15.05 -10.00 -0.07
CA VAL A 33 -15.07 -8.83 -0.96
C VAL A 33 -13.95 -7.84 -0.57
N LEU A 34 -13.74 -7.65 0.73
CA LEU A 34 -12.69 -6.77 1.25
C LEU A 34 -11.29 -7.22 0.83
N GLY A 35 -10.97 -8.51 0.89
CA GLY A 35 -9.67 -9.03 0.48
C GLY A 35 -9.43 -8.90 -1.02
N ILE A 36 -10.48 -9.05 -1.84
CA ILE A 36 -10.39 -8.82 -3.29
C ILE A 36 -10.09 -7.35 -3.57
N ILE A 37 -10.81 -6.43 -2.90
CA ILE A 37 -10.56 -4.98 -3.02
C ILE A 37 -9.14 -4.63 -2.58
N GLU A 38 -8.66 -5.18 -1.46
CA GLU A 38 -7.30 -4.99 -0.94
C GLU A 38 -6.24 -5.39 -1.97
N ILE A 39 -6.39 -6.56 -2.60
CA ILE A 39 -5.49 -7.04 -3.65
C ILE A 39 -5.51 -6.10 -4.86
N ILE A 40 -6.70 -5.73 -5.34
CA ILE A 40 -6.84 -4.89 -6.55
C ILE A 40 -6.22 -3.51 -6.29
N VAL A 41 -6.55 -2.88 -5.17
CA VAL A 41 -6.04 -1.55 -4.83
C VAL A 41 -4.52 -1.59 -4.63
N ALA A 42 -3.99 -2.59 -3.94
CA ALA A 42 -2.55 -2.75 -3.75
C ALA A 42 -1.80 -3.00 -5.07
N ALA A 43 -2.37 -3.83 -5.96
CA ALA A 43 -1.82 -4.08 -7.28
C ALA A 43 -1.85 -2.83 -8.17
N LEU A 44 -2.97 -2.10 -8.19
CA LEU A 44 -3.08 -0.83 -8.91
C LEU A 44 -2.12 0.21 -8.36
N PHE A 45 -1.96 0.29 -7.04
CA PHE A 45 -0.96 1.15 -6.41
C PHE A 45 0.45 0.81 -6.90
N LEU A 46 0.86 -0.46 -6.86
CA LEU A 46 2.16 -0.89 -7.38
C LEU A 46 2.34 -0.55 -8.86
N LEU A 47 1.35 -0.83 -9.70
CA LEU A 47 1.39 -0.51 -11.13
C LEU A 47 1.50 1.00 -11.36
N SER A 48 0.81 1.81 -10.57
CA SER A 48 0.83 3.28 -10.69
C SER A 48 2.19 3.90 -10.39
N LEU A 49 3.09 3.19 -9.68
CA LEU A 49 4.46 3.65 -9.46
C LEU A 49 5.29 3.67 -10.75
N PHE A 50 4.90 2.85 -11.74
CA PHE A 50 5.65 2.66 -12.98
C PHE A 50 4.87 3.05 -14.25
N LEU A 51 3.55 3.17 -14.15
CA LEU A 51 2.69 3.38 -15.31
C LEU A 51 1.84 4.64 -15.12
N PRO A 52 2.12 5.73 -15.86
CA PRO A 52 1.36 6.98 -15.74
C PRO A 52 -0.07 6.87 -16.28
N GLY A 53 -0.41 5.81 -17.02
CA GLY A 53 -1.75 5.55 -17.54
C GLY A 53 -2.72 4.93 -16.52
N ILE A 54 -2.29 4.65 -15.28
CA ILE A 54 -3.16 4.12 -14.24
C ILE A 54 -4.05 5.27 -13.71
N PRO A 55 -5.38 5.13 -13.72
CA PRO A 55 -6.28 6.19 -13.25
C PRO A 55 -6.08 6.51 -11.77
N PHE A 56 -6.45 7.73 -11.37
CA PHE A 56 -6.39 8.30 -10.00
C PHE A 56 -4.99 8.61 -9.45
N GLY A 57 -3.92 8.07 -10.05
CA GLY A 57 -2.54 8.31 -9.62
C GLY A 57 -2.16 7.56 -8.34
N SER A 58 -0.84 7.47 -8.09
CA SER A 58 -0.28 6.67 -6.99
C SER A 58 -0.66 7.16 -5.60
N LEU A 59 -0.74 8.47 -5.39
CA LEU A 59 -1.13 9.06 -4.11
C LEU A 59 -2.56 8.67 -3.72
N THR A 60 -3.51 8.79 -4.65
CA THR A 60 -4.91 8.44 -4.39
C THR A 60 -5.04 6.96 -4.09
N LEU A 61 -4.36 6.10 -4.87
CA LEU A 61 -4.36 4.65 -4.64
C LEU A 61 -3.72 4.27 -3.30
N ALA A 62 -2.67 4.97 -2.86
CA ALA A 62 -2.08 4.77 -1.54
C ALA A 62 -3.06 5.13 -0.41
N ILE A 63 -3.82 6.23 -0.56
CA ILE A 63 -4.86 6.62 0.41
C ILE A 63 -5.97 5.58 0.48
N VAL A 64 -6.44 5.09 -0.67
CA VAL A 64 -7.44 4.02 -0.72
C VAL A 64 -6.89 2.74 -0.08
N LEU A 65 -5.64 2.37 -0.37
CA LEU A 65 -4.99 1.21 0.23
C LEU A 65 -4.92 1.34 1.76
N LEU A 66 -4.56 2.52 2.26
CA LEU A 66 -4.51 2.81 3.70
C LEU A 66 -5.88 2.59 4.35
N ILE A 67 -6.95 3.10 3.73
CA ILE A 67 -8.32 2.92 4.22
C ILE A 67 -8.69 1.44 4.25
N VAL A 68 -8.42 0.69 3.17
CA VAL A 68 -8.72 -0.74 3.08
C VAL A 68 -7.96 -1.53 4.15
N LEU A 69 -6.69 -1.21 4.39
CA LEU A 69 -5.88 -1.83 5.44
C LEU A 69 -6.47 -1.56 6.84
N ILE A 70 -6.88 -0.32 7.13
CA ILE A 70 -7.54 0.05 8.40
C ILE A 70 -8.84 -0.72 8.58
N VAL A 71 -9.73 -0.71 7.59
CA VAL A 71 -11.01 -1.44 7.63
C VAL A 71 -10.76 -2.92 7.87
N GLY A 72 -9.80 -3.50 7.15
CA GLY A 72 -9.45 -4.91 7.31
C GLY A 72 -8.86 -5.25 8.67
N LEU A 73 -8.22 -4.29 9.37
CA LEU A 73 -7.74 -4.48 10.76
C LEU A 73 -8.90 -4.50 11.75
N ILE A 74 -9.86 -3.60 11.60
CA ILE A 74 -11.03 -3.48 12.47
C ILE A 74 -11.93 -4.72 12.36
N MET A 75 -12.12 -5.26 11.16
CA MET A 75 -12.95 -6.46 10.92
C MET A 75 -12.32 -7.78 11.43
N GLY A 76 -11.20 -7.71 12.16
CA GLY A 76 -10.47 -8.84 12.72
C GLY A 76 -9.59 -9.55 11.69
N ARG A 77 -8.36 -9.88 12.07
CA ARG A 77 -7.36 -10.54 11.21
C ARG A 77 -6.77 -11.78 11.89
N LEU A 78 -6.29 -12.72 11.09
CA LEU A 78 -5.47 -13.86 11.56
C LEU A 78 -3.99 -13.46 11.70
N ASN A 79 -3.46 -12.65 10.77
CA ASN A 79 -2.07 -12.19 10.77
C ASN A 79 -2.01 -10.66 10.88
N PHE A 80 -1.70 -10.14 12.07
CA PHE A 80 -1.62 -8.71 12.33
C PHE A 80 -0.29 -8.08 11.89
N ALA A 81 0.80 -8.85 11.83
CA ALA A 81 2.13 -8.29 11.57
C ALA A 81 2.25 -7.69 10.17
N VAL A 82 1.90 -8.44 9.12
CA VAL A 82 2.00 -7.97 7.72
C VAL A 82 1.08 -6.79 7.47
N ALA A 83 -0.15 -6.86 7.98
CA ALA A 83 -1.13 -5.78 7.98
C ALA A 83 -0.56 -4.46 8.53
N ILE A 84 0.01 -4.53 9.74
CA ILE A 84 0.52 -3.36 10.46
C ILE A 84 1.73 -2.79 9.73
N ILE A 85 2.66 -3.64 9.26
CA ILE A 85 3.85 -3.17 8.53
C ILE A 85 3.43 -2.50 7.22
N SER A 86 2.52 -3.11 6.44
CA SER A 86 2.01 -2.51 5.20
C SER A 86 1.31 -1.18 5.47
N LEU A 87 0.49 -1.10 6.54
CA LEU A 87 -0.21 0.13 6.93
C LEU A 87 0.78 1.25 7.30
N VAL A 88 1.77 0.94 8.14
CA VAL A 88 2.77 1.91 8.58
C VAL A 88 3.60 2.40 7.41
N LEU A 89 4.06 1.50 6.52
CA LEU A 89 4.85 1.89 5.35
C LEU A 89 4.02 2.71 4.36
N THR A 90 2.74 2.38 4.17
CA THR A 90 1.84 3.15 3.31
C THR A 90 1.64 4.56 3.87
N ALA A 91 1.37 4.68 5.17
CA ALA A 91 1.23 5.97 5.84
C ALA A 91 2.52 6.79 5.77
N LEU A 92 3.67 6.18 6.06
CA LEU A 92 4.98 6.81 5.97
C LEU A 92 5.25 7.33 4.57
N TRP A 93 4.97 6.51 3.55
CA TRP A 93 5.14 6.90 2.15
C TRP A 93 4.28 8.11 1.79
N ILE A 94 3.01 8.15 2.21
CA ILE A 94 2.11 9.28 1.96
C ILE A 94 2.67 10.56 2.58
N VAL A 95 3.09 10.51 3.85
CA VAL A 95 3.65 11.66 4.59
C VAL A 95 4.90 12.21 3.89
N LEU A 96 5.80 11.32 3.46
CA LEU A 96 7.02 11.69 2.75
C LEU A 96 6.73 12.20 1.33
N SER A 97 5.79 11.59 0.60
CA SER A 97 5.40 12.01 -0.75
C SER A 97 4.74 13.38 -0.77
N LEU A 98 4.06 13.77 0.31
CA LEU A 98 3.44 15.09 0.46
C LEU A 98 4.40 16.14 1.07
N HIS A 99 5.66 15.78 1.32
CA HIS A 99 6.67 16.62 1.95
C HIS A 99 6.24 17.20 3.31
N TRP A 100 5.37 16.52 4.05
CA TRP A 100 4.99 16.91 5.41
C TRP A 100 6.17 16.74 6.37
N ILE A 101 7.03 15.77 6.10
CA ILE A 101 8.32 15.56 6.74
C ILE A 101 9.36 15.47 5.63
N MET A 102 10.44 16.24 5.72
CA MET A 102 11.54 16.21 4.75
C MET A 102 12.77 15.55 5.36
N ILE A 103 13.27 14.52 4.67
CA ILE A 103 14.47 13.78 5.03
C ILE A 103 15.42 13.86 3.85
N VAL A 104 16.59 14.47 4.06
CA VAL A 104 17.64 14.62 3.05
C VAL A 104 18.05 13.25 2.52
N GLY A 105 18.02 13.08 1.20
CA GLY A 105 18.36 11.81 0.54
C GLY A 105 17.21 10.81 0.41
N VAL A 106 16.00 11.13 0.90
CA VAL A 106 14.79 10.30 0.70
C VAL A 106 13.75 11.03 -0.14
N ASN A 107 13.32 12.22 0.29
CA ASN A 107 12.27 13.02 -0.33
C ASN A 107 12.60 14.52 -0.37
N ALA A 108 13.86 14.88 -0.18
CA ALA A 108 14.42 16.22 -0.28
C ALA A 108 15.72 16.17 -1.08
#